data_AF-A0A8S0FSP1-F1
#
_entry.id   AF-A0A8S0FSP1-F1
#
_cell.length_a   1.000
_cell.length_b   1.000
_cell.length_c   1.000
_cell.angle_alpha   90.00
_cell.angle_beta   90.00
_cell.angle_gamma   90.00
#
_symmetry.space_group_name_H-M   'P 1'
#
loop_
_entity.id
_entity.type
_entity.pdbx_description
1 polymer ?
#
loop_
_entity_poly.entity_id
_entity_poly.type
_entity_poly.pdbx_seq_one_letter_code
_entity_poly.pdbx_strand_id
1 'polypeptide(L)'
;MALAILSGMSAQQFVNAVEREEVGALVKLPGIGKKTAERLIVEMKDRFKGLHGDLFTPAADLVLTSPASPATDDAEQEAVAALVALGYKPQEASRMVSKIARPDASSETLIREALRAAL
;
A
#
# COMPACT_ATOMS: atom_id res chain seq x y z
N MET A 1 -4.72 -20.69 -3.88
CA MET A 1 -4.07 -19.91 -4.95
C MET A 1 -3.00 -18.96 -4.40
N ALA A 2 -3.30 -18.10 -3.43
CA ALA A 2 -2.29 -17.20 -2.84
C ALA A 2 -1.05 -17.93 -2.27
N LEU A 3 -1.26 -19.02 -1.54
CA LEU A 3 -0.16 -19.82 -1.00
C LEU A 3 0.72 -20.42 -2.11
N ALA A 4 0.12 -20.89 -3.21
CA ALA A 4 0.85 -21.42 -4.35
C ALA A 4 1.70 -20.35 -5.07
N ILE A 5 1.21 -19.10 -5.12
CA ILE A 5 1.99 -17.96 -5.65
C ILE A 5 3.23 -17.73 -4.77
N LEU A 6 3.03 -17.62 -3.45
CA LEU A 6 4.12 -17.35 -2.49
C LEU A 6 5.05 -18.55 -2.25
N SER A 7 4.63 -19.77 -2.62
CA SER A 7 5.52 -20.93 -2.69
C SER A 7 6.38 -20.95 -3.96
N GLY A 8 5.98 -20.25 -5.02
CA GLY A 8 6.69 -20.22 -6.31
C GLY A 8 7.55 -18.96 -6.53
N MET A 9 7.25 -17.85 -5.84
CA MET A 9 8.02 -16.60 -5.89
C MET A 9 7.86 -15.81 -4.59
N SER A 10 8.83 -14.95 -4.27
CA SER A 10 8.74 -14.06 -3.11
C SER A 10 7.68 -12.97 -3.31
N ALA A 11 7.23 -12.35 -2.22
CA ALA A 11 6.30 -11.23 -2.28
C ALA A 11 6.86 -10.07 -3.13
N GLN A 12 8.15 -9.75 -2.99
CA GLN A 12 8.80 -8.73 -3.82
C GLN A 12 8.82 -9.12 -5.31
N GLN A 13 9.12 -10.38 -5.61
CA GLN A 13 9.10 -10.86 -7.00
C GLN A 13 7.70 -10.78 -7.60
N PHE A 14 6.66 -11.08 -6.81
CA PHE A 14 5.28 -10.95 -7.24
C PHE A 14 4.88 -9.49 -7.51
N VAL A 15 5.23 -8.57 -6.60
CA VAL A 15 4.98 -7.14 -6.79
C VAL A 15 5.66 -6.64 -8.07
N ASN A 16 6.95 -6.94 -8.25
CA ASN A 16 7.70 -6.58 -9.45
C ASN A 16 7.07 -7.17 -10.73
N ALA A 17 6.62 -8.43 -10.69
CA ALA A 17 5.98 -9.08 -11.83
C ALA A 17 4.64 -8.40 -12.19
N VAL A 18 3.88 -7.94 -11.21
CA VAL A 18 2.62 -7.20 -11.43
C VAL A 18 2.89 -5.80 -11.97
N GLU A 19 3.86 -5.07 -11.41
CA GLU A 19 4.22 -3.72 -11.86
C GLU A 19 4.76 -3.70 -13.29
N ARG A 20 5.55 -4.71 -13.65
CA ARG A 20 6.13 -4.89 -15.00
C ARG A 20 5.21 -5.61 -15.97
N GLU A 21 4.00 -5.97 -15.54
CA GLU A 21 3.00 -6.69 -16.34
C GLU A 21 3.55 -8.01 -16.93
N GLU A 22 4.40 -8.71 -16.18
CA GLU A 22 5.07 -9.95 -16.60
C GLU A 22 4.12 -11.17 -16.50
N VAL A 23 3.15 -11.24 -17.40
CA VAL A 23 2.18 -12.37 -17.51
C VAL A 23 2.90 -13.72 -17.54
N GLY A 24 4.03 -13.81 -18.26
CA GLY A 24 4.81 -15.03 -18.40
C GLY A 24 5.37 -15.58 -17.08
N ALA A 25 5.66 -14.71 -16.10
CA ALA A 25 6.11 -15.14 -14.78
C ALA A 25 4.97 -15.78 -13.98
N LEU A 26 3.76 -15.20 -14.07
CA LEU A 26 2.58 -15.67 -13.35
C LEU A 26 2.00 -16.97 -13.92
N VAL A 27 2.04 -17.16 -15.24
CA VAL A 27 1.51 -18.38 -15.91
C VAL A 27 2.36 -19.62 -15.61
N LYS A 28 3.62 -19.47 -15.19
CA LYS A 28 4.46 -20.60 -14.75
C LYS A 28 4.00 -21.22 -13.43
N LEU A 29 3.12 -20.53 -12.69
CA LEU A 29 2.62 -21.03 -11.42
C LEU A 29 1.49 -22.06 -11.64
N PRO A 30 1.50 -23.18 -10.89
CA PRO A 30 0.49 -24.22 -11.05
C PRO A 30 -0.92 -23.68 -10.76
N GLY A 31 -1.82 -23.82 -11.73
CA GLY A 31 -3.20 -23.36 -11.62
C GLY A 31 -3.46 -21.91 -12.06
N ILE A 32 -2.46 -21.20 -12.59
CA ILE A 32 -2.64 -19.86 -13.17
C ILE A 32 -2.50 -19.94 -14.69
N GLY A 33 -3.62 -19.78 -15.41
CA GLY A 33 -3.63 -19.66 -16.87
C GLY A 33 -3.46 -18.21 -17.33
N LYS A 34 -3.22 -18.00 -18.63
CA LYS A 34 -3.00 -16.68 -19.25
C LYS A 34 -4.07 -15.64 -18.87
N LYS A 35 -5.35 -15.99 -19.03
CA LYS A 35 -6.47 -15.11 -18.70
C LYS A 35 -6.54 -14.76 -17.21
N THR A 36 -6.20 -15.71 -16.35
CA THR A 36 -6.16 -15.50 -14.89
C THR A 36 -4.98 -14.60 -14.51
N ALA A 37 -3.81 -14.79 -15.12
CA ALA A 37 -2.63 -13.95 -14.90
C ALA A 37 -2.88 -12.49 -15.34
N GLU A 38 -3.44 -12.28 -16.53
CA GLU A 38 -3.79 -10.95 -17.04
C GLU A 38 -4.78 -10.23 -16.12
N ARG A 39 -5.85 -10.92 -15.70
CA ARG A 39 -6.82 -10.38 -14.74
C ARG A 39 -6.17 -10.05 -13.39
N LEU A 40 -5.32 -10.93 -12.89
CA LEU A 40 -4.64 -10.76 -11.60
C LEU A 40 -3.72 -9.53 -11.62
N ILE A 41 -2.99 -9.29 -12.70
CA ILE A 41 -2.13 -8.11 -12.84
C ILE A 41 -2.95 -6.82 -12.73
N VAL A 42 -4.07 -6.72 -13.47
CA VAL A 42 -4.90 -5.51 -13.46
C VAL A 42 -5.49 -5.26 -12.07
N GLU A 43 -6.06 -6.29 -11.44
CA GLU A 43 -6.65 -6.16 -10.11
C GLU A 43 -5.58 -5.79 -9.06
N MET A 44 -4.41 -6.44 -9.07
CA MET A 44 -3.37 -6.19 -8.07
C MET A 44 -2.69 -4.84 -8.27
N LYS A 45 -2.45 -4.41 -9.51
CA LYS A 45 -1.88 -3.10 -9.82
C LYS A 45 -2.76 -1.97 -9.33
N ASP A 46 -4.09 -2.12 -9.39
CA ASP A 46 -5.01 -1.16 -8.81
C ASP A 46 -4.95 -1.15 -7.28
N ARG A 47 -4.91 -2.33 -6.66
CA ARG A 47 -4.79 -2.45 -5.19
C ARG A 47 -3.48 -1.91 -4.64
N PHE A 48 -2.36 -2.11 -5.33
CA PHE A 48 -1.05 -1.64 -4.88
C PHE A 48 -0.95 -0.12 -4.79
N LYS A 49 -1.68 0.62 -5.64
CA LYS A 49 -1.75 2.09 -5.53
C LYS A 49 -2.31 2.60 -4.20
N GLY A 50 -3.12 1.78 -3.53
CA GLY A 50 -3.70 2.09 -2.21
C GLY A 50 -2.99 1.40 -1.04
N LEU A 51 -1.95 0.60 -1.29
CA LEU A 51 -1.16 -0.05 -0.25
C LEU A 51 0.17 0.69 -0.12
N HIS A 52 0.56 0.99 1.12
CA HIS A 52 1.76 1.74 1.43
C HIS A 52 2.61 0.87 2.37
N GLY A 53 3.93 0.89 2.17
CA GLY A 53 4.89 0.06 2.90
C GLY A 53 6.06 -0.37 2.03
N ASP A 54 7.16 -0.75 2.69
CA ASP A 54 8.49 -1.01 2.11
C ASP A 54 8.50 -2.01 0.94
N LEU A 55 7.49 -2.87 0.87
CA LEU A 55 7.28 -3.86 -0.18
C LEU A 55 6.68 -3.27 -1.47
N PHE A 56 5.91 -2.18 -1.37
CA PHE A 56 5.14 -1.57 -2.45
C PHE A 56 5.69 -0.20 -2.88
N THR A 57 6.66 0.35 -2.13
CA THR A 57 7.48 1.49 -2.55
C THR A 57 8.66 1.01 -3.41
N PRO A 58 8.79 1.48 -4.67
CA PRO A 58 9.88 1.05 -5.54
C PRO A 58 11.24 1.47 -4.98
N ALA A 59 12.23 0.58 -5.08
CA ALA A 59 13.56 0.77 -4.50
C ALA A 59 14.36 1.98 -5.02
N ALA A 60 13.87 2.68 -6.05
CA ALA A 60 14.44 3.96 -6.47
C ALA A 60 14.20 5.09 -5.45
N ASP A 61 13.16 4.99 -4.62
CA ASP A 61 12.93 5.88 -3.46
C ASP A 61 13.67 5.41 -2.19
N LEU A 62 14.29 4.22 -2.22
CA LEU A 62 15.10 3.68 -1.12
C LEU A 62 16.56 4.16 -1.14
N VAL A 63 16.89 5.17 -1.95
CA VAL A 63 18.23 5.78 -1.92
C VAL A 63 18.34 6.68 -0.70
N LEU A 64 18.93 6.10 0.35
CA LEU A 64 19.44 6.74 1.57
C LEU A 64 18.41 7.07 2.65
N THR A 65 17.88 6.05 3.33
CA THR A 65 17.50 6.22 4.73
C THR A 65 18.28 5.23 5.60
N SER A 66 19.28 5.80 6.27
CA SER A 66 19.87 5.30 7.51
C SER A 66 18.73 5.06 8.52
N PRO A 67 18.85 4.16 9.54
CA PRO A 67 17.72 3.77 10.39
C PRO A 67 17.30 4.85 11.41
N ALA A 68 16.79 5.98 10.92
CA ALA A 68 16.21 7.06 11.72
C ALA A 68 15.26 7.92 10.85
N SER A 69 13.97 7.54 10.84
CA SER A 69 12.79 8.38 10.52
C SER A 69 12.52 8.69 9.02
N PRO A 70 11.23 8.79 8.59
CA PRO A 70 10.16 9.56 9.24
C PRO A 70 8.97 8.70 9.69
N ALA A 71 8.86 8.46 11.00
CA ALA A 71 7.64 7.93 11.60
C ALA A 71 6.39 8.81 11.36
N THR A 72 6.56 10.00 10.80
CA THR A 72 5.53 11.00 10.56
C THR A 72 4.70 10.70 9.33
N ASP A 73 5.36 10.28 8.24
CA ASP A 73 4.67 9.93 6.99
C ASP A 73 3.91 8.61 7.17
N ASP A 74 4.52 7.63 7.86
CA ASP A 74 3.85 6.41 8.29
C ASP A 74 2.63 6.69 9.18
N ALA A 75 2.75 7.61 10.15
CA ALA A 75 1.65 7.95 11.06
C ALA A 75 0.49 8.64 10.35
N GLU A 76 0.77 9.54 9.41
CA GLU A 76 -0.24 10.20 8.58
C GLU A 76 -0.94 9.20 7.66
N GLN A 77 -0.18 8.33 7.00
CA GLN A 77 -0.71 7.31 6.10
C GLN A 77 -1.57 6.29 6.85
N GLU A 78 -1.12 5.84 8.02
CA GLU A 78 -1.88 4.94 8.90
C GLU A 78 -3.19 5.60 9.36
N ALA A 79 -3.16 6.89 9.71
CA ALA A 79 -4.35 7.65 10.07
C ALA A 79 -5.34 7.76 8.89
N VAL A 80 -4.86 8.01 7.68
CA VAL A 80 -5.70 8.04 6.46
C VAL A 80 -6.34 6.68 6.21
N ALA A 81 -5.58 5.59 6.28
CA ALA A 81 -6.09 4.23 6.10
C ALA A 81 -7.17 3.88 7.13
N ALA A 82 -6.98 4.28 8.40
CA ALA A 82 -7.96 4.08 9.46
C ALA A 82 -9.26 4.87 9.21
N LEU A 83 -9.17 6.13 8.77
CA LEU A 83 -10.35 6.93 8.42
C LEU A 83 -11.10 6.34 7.22
N VAL A 84 -10.40 5.82 6.22
CA VAL A 84 -11.02 5.11 5.09
C VAL A 84 -11.74 3.85 5.57
N ALA A 85 -11.14 3.09 6.50
CA ALA A 85 -11.79 1.92 7.09
C ALA A 85 -13.05 2.27 7.90
N LEU A 86 -13.13 3.48 8.47
CA LEU A 86 -14.33 4.02 9.12
C LEU A 86 -15.42 4.49 8.13
N GLY A 87 -15.13 4.51 6.82
CA GLY A 87 -16.08 4.83 5.76
C GLY A 87 -15.91 6.22 5.14
N TYR A 88 -14.87 6.98 5.51
CA TYR A 88 -14.56 8.25 4.84
C TYR A 88 -13.99 8.00 3.44
N LYS A 89 -14.25 8.93 2.52
CA LYS A 89 -13.67 8.84 1.17
C LYS A 89 -12.15 9.06 1.24
N PRO A 90 -11.32 8.36 0.45
CA PRO A 90 -9.86 8.49 0.49
C PRO A 90 -9.35 9.94 0.36
N GLN A 91 -9.95 10.72 -0.54
CA GLN A 91 -9.60 12.13 -0.72
C GLN A 91 -9.99 13.01 0.47
N GLU A 92 -11.07 12.67 1.15
CA GLU A 92 -11.56 13.39 2.32
C GLU A 92 -10.69 13.06 3.54
N ALA A 93 -10.42 11.77 3.77
CA ALA A 93 -9.51 11.30 4.81
C ALA A 93 -8.11 11.94 4.69
N SER A 94 -7.54 11.94 3.49
CA SER A 94 -6.25 12.60 3.22
C SER A 94 -6.28 14.10 3.53
N ARG A 95 -7.36 14.80 3.15
CA ARG A 95 -7.53 16.23 3.46
C ARG A 95 -7.72 16.51 4.95
N MET A 96 -8.35 15.61 5.68
CA MET A 96 -8.57 15.75 7.12
C MET A 96 -7.24 15.59 7.87
N VAL A 97 -6.47 14.56 7.56
CA VAL A 97 -5.17 14.29 8.20
C VAL A 97 -4.14 15.37 7.85
N SER A 98 -4.02 15.76 6.58
CA SER A 98 -3.05 16.79 6.15
C SER A 98 -3.26 18.17 6.78
N LYS A 99 -4.47 18.50 7.26
CA LYS A 99 -4.76 19.77 7.95
C LYS A 99 -4.25 19.82 9.40
N ILE A 100 -4.10 18.66 10.02
CA ILE A 100 -3.74 18.49 11.44
C ILE A 100 -2.40 17.78 11.63
N ALA A 101 -1.83 17.30 10.53
CA ALA A 101 -0.53 16.68 10.40
C ALA A 101 0.54 17.50 11.12
N ARG A 102 1.25 16.85 12.04
CA ARG A 102 2.35 17.42 12.80
C ARG A 102 3.47 16.37 12.88
N PRO A 103 4.74 16.78 12.79
CA PRO A 103 5.87 15.87 12.71
C PRO A 103 6.14 15.05 13.99
N ASP A 104 5.40 15.28 15.08
CA ASP A 104 5.52 14.49 16.32
C ASP A 104 4.20 13.81 16.71
N ALA A 105 3.18 13.88 15.87
CA ALA A 105 1.87 13.29 16.16
C ALA A 105 1.86 11.80 15.81
N SER A 106 1.36 10.97 16.72
CA SER A 106 1.10 9.56 16.43
C SER A 106 -0.15 9.39 15.56
N SER A 107 -0.25 8.26 14.87
CA SER A 107 -1.43 7.90 14.07
C SER A 107 -2.72 7.95 14.89
N GLU A 108 -2.70 7.47 16.13
CA GLU A 108 -3.84 7.55 17.05
C GLU A 108 -4.27 9.00 17.33
N THR A 109 -3.31 9.91 17.57
CA THR A 109 -3.58 11.32 17.79
C THR A 109 -4.19 11.97 16.54
N LEU A 110 -3.63 11.68 15.36
CA LEU A 110 -4.12 12.19 14.08
C LEU A 110 -5.55 11.71 13.79
N ILE A 111 -5.86 10.42 14.02
CA ILE A 111 -7.22 9.88 13.84
C ILE A 111 -8.20 10.60 14.78
N ARG A 112 -7.82 10.75 16.06
CA ARG A 112 -8.68 11.38 17.07
C ARG A 112 -8.97 12.84 16.74
N GLU A 113 -7.96 13.59 16.32
CA GLU A 113 -8.10 15.00 15.95
C GLU A 113 -8.87 15.17 14.64
N ALA A 114 -8.65 14.30 13.65
CA ALA A 114 -9.40 14.30 12.39
C ALA A 114 -10.89 14.10 12.63
N LEU A 115 -11.25 13.12 13.45
CA LEU A 115 -12.65 12.86 13.80
C LEU A 115 -13.25 14.03 14.59
N ARG A 116 -12.51 14.62 15.54
CA ARG A 116 -13.00 15.80 16.28
C ARG A 116 -13.26 17.01 15.38
N ALA A 117 -12.46 17.22 14.34
CA ALA A 117 -12.61 18.34 13.42
C ALA A 117 -13.73 18.12 12.37
N ALA A 118 -14.27 16.90 12.26
CA ALA A 118 -15.37 16.56 11.35
C ALA A 118 -16.76 16.61 12.00
N LEU A 119 -16.83 16.76 13.34
CA LEU A 119 -18.05 17.13 14.06
C LEU A 119 -18.21 18.66 14.11
#